data_AF-A0A7W0Z2M6-F1
#
_entry.id   AF-A0A7W0Z2M6-F1
#
_cell.length_a   1.000
_cell.length_b   1.000
_cell.length_c   1.000
_cell.angle_alpha   90.00
_cell.angle_beta   90.00
_cell.angle_gamma   90.00
#
_symmetry.space_group_name_H-M   'P 1'
#
loop_
_entity.id
_entity.type
_entity.pdbx_description
1 polymer ?
#
loop_
_entity_poly.entity_id
_entity_poly.type
_entity_poly.pdbx_seq_one_letter_code
_entity_poly.pdbx_strand_id
1 'polypeptide(L)'
;MAHRPPLERQNRDRDRDHDPDPNLNRQRRADPPNAGRRLPDDTRIVFLSDCHIGGDRGRDIFESPAELTALLEELAALPGPVELVLAGDFFDFLEIGEVTAGEDRAAATVSRPEYQAVFGALRCFAAGTGRRVVYLLGNHDAEVWWNPAIRETLRREGLVHEFACSYAACFASRPDRIVYCEHGNQFDPANTITDYDDPLDTPFGHHIVTDVMRGIVPAGGARGDQGVHDINKVFPLVAIPEWLAGRLFYDLLTQIGRFLILPLLLAYAAFRVVAYLVAASGDDPLSFWQSTRSLPGTQRLFIEIGYNGALLLLGFGIFFFVIRRVTNRAVASTAARLPGLAQTEASAARIGELLGSDRPTPMGGGLTGREIAVFASGHTHAPSLTHIARDGADPAVAVNSGCWLRQLRPVPAHFATPPVFVSSFVLTHARVSLAESGIRVELWEHPRPARRRVRLAERLATLGRLPPQPPTGAGPRVIASTTLVHPTAVSHAILVGAHRPADAPLG
;
A
#
# COMPACT_ATOMS: atom_id res chain seq x y z
N MET A 1 5.85 -69.72 -12.70
CA MET A 1 6.73 -69.58 -13.88
C MET A 1 5.88 -69.21 -15.09
N ALA A 2 6.46 -68.43 -16.00
CA ALA A 2 5.94 -67.96 -17.28
C ALA A 2 5.39 -66.51 -17.31
N HIS A 3 6.22 -65.67 -17.93
CA HIS A 3 6.04 -64.28 -18.34
C HIS A 3 4.72 -63.98 -19.05
N ARG A 4 4.22 -62.75 -18.87
CA ARG A 4 3.35 -62.07 -19.84
C ARG A 4 3.98 -60.75 -20.30
N PRO A 5 3.87 -60.38 -21.60
CA PRO A 5 4.54 -59.22 -22.22
C PRO A 5 3.67 -57.94 -22.20
N PRO A 6 4.21 -56.77 -22.61
CA PRO A 6 3.52 -55.48 -22.47
C PRO A 6 2.54 -55.21 -23.62
N LEU A 7 1.43 -54.55 -23.31
CA LEU A 7 0.44 -54.07 -24.28
C LEU A 7 0.61 -52.57 -24.50
N GLU A 8 1.27 -52.24 -25.60
CA GLU A 8 1.21 -50.92 -26.24
C GLU A 8 0.21 -51.01 -27.41
N ARG A 9 -0.57 -49.95 -27.62
CA ARG A 9 -1.46 -49.66 -28.76
C ARG A 9 -2.81 -50.40 -28.83
N GLN A 10 -3.85 -49.73 -28.33
CA GLN A 10 -5.12 -49.55 -29.05
C GLN A 10 -6.02 -48.56 -28.30
N ASN A 11 -5.97 -47.29 -28.73
CA ASN A 11 -7.09 -46.34 -28.76
C ASN A 11 -6.57 -45.01 -29.35
N ARG A 12 -6.26 -45.05 -30.64
CA ARG A 12 -6.38 -43.88 -31.52
C ARG A 12 -7.71 -44.07 -32.24
N ASP A 13 -8.41 -42.96 -32.47
CA ASP A 13 -9.66 -42.82 -33.26
C ASP A 13 -10.98 -42.72 -32.48
N ARG A 14 -11.02 -41.82 -31.50
CA ARG A 14 -12.22 -41.03 -31.17
C ARG A 14 -11.81 -39.66 -30.62
N ASP A 15 -11.38 -38.77 -31.51
CA ASP A 15 -11.36 -37.32 -31.27
C ASP A 15 -11.12 -36.63 -32.62
N ARG A 16 -12.22 -36.43 -33.37
CA ARG A 16 -12.31 -35.40 -34.41
C ARG A 16 -13.72 -34.82 -34.35
N ASP A 17 -13.75 -33.49 -34.46
CA ASP A 17 -14.92 -32.61 -34.63
C ASP A 17 -15.60 -32.10 -33.35
N HIS A 18 -14.85 -31.31 -32.60
CA HIS A 18 -15.39 -30.08 -32.01
C HIS A 18 -14.32 -28.98 -32.07
N ASP A 19 -14.33 -28.25 -33.18
CA ASP A 19 -13.63 -26.97 -33.29
C ASP A 19 -14.48 -25.93 -32.54
N PRO A 20 -14.05 -25.39 -31.38
CA PRO A 20 -14.82 -24.38 -30.68
C PRO A 20 -14.72 -23.08 -31.49
N ASP A 21 -15.83 -22.71 -32.13
CA ASP A 21 -15.96 -21.45 -32.86
C ASP A 21 -15.46 -20.27 -31.98
N PRO A 22 -14.36 -19.60 -32.36
CA PRO A 22 -13.77 -18.52 -31.56
C PRO A 22 -14.66 -17.26 -31.51
N ASN A 23 -15.81 -17.25 -32.21
CA ASN A 23 -16.76 -16.15 -32.16
C ASN A 23 -17.89 -16.31 -31.13
N LEU A 24 -18.08 -17.50 -30.54
CA LEU A 24 -19.16 -17.73 -29.58
C LEU A 24 -18.88 -17.11 -28.19
N ASN A 25 -17.62 -16.82 -27.85
CA ASN A 25 -17.23 -16.12 -26.61
C ASN A 25 -17.30 -14.59 -26.70
N ARG A 26 -17.66 -13.99 -27.85
CA ARG A 26 -17.81 -12.53 -27.96
C ARG A 26 -19.18 -11.99 -27.55
N GLN A 27 -20.16 -12.86 -27.29
CA GLN A 27 -21.56 -12.47 -27.11
C GLN A 27 -22.11 -12.53 -25.68
N ARG A 28 -21.27 -12.80 -24.67
CA ARG A 28 -21.60 -12.55 -23.25
C ARG A 28 -20.75 -11.38 -22.74
N ARG A 29 -20.94 -10.22 -23.35
CA ARG A 29 -20.36 -8.98 -22.80
C ARG A 29 -21.20 -8.57 -21.60
N ALA A 30 -20.61 -8.68 -20.42
CA ALA A 30 -20.93 -7.82 -19.29
C ALA A 30 -20.98 -6.35 -19.75
N ASP A 31 -21.70 -5.51 -19.00
CA ASP A 31 -21.92 -4.10 -19.32
C ASP A 31 -20.65 -3.48 -19.94
N PRO A 32 -20.75 -2.86 -21.13
CA PRO A 32 -19.58 -2.31 -21.80
C PRO A 32 -18.88 -1.33 -20.84
N PRO A 33 -17.56 -1.14 -20.96
CA PRO A 33 -16.89 -0.06 -20.23
C PRO A 33 -17.66 1.24 -20.48
N ASN A 34 -17.66 2.13 -19.49
CA ASN A 34 -18.29 3.45 -19.51
C ASN A 34 -17.67 4.38 -20.58
N ALA A 35 -17.58 3.93 -21.83
CA ALA A 35 -17.07 4.69 -22.95
C ALA A 35 -17.99 5.90 -23.17
N GLY A 36 -17.57 7.06 -22.66
CA GLY A 36 -18.11 8.35 -23.06
C GLY A 36 -19.16 8.96 -22.14
N ARG A 37 -19.12 8.73 -20.82
CA ARG A 37 -19.98 9.49 -19.90
C ARG A 37 -19.63 10.98 -19.96
N ARG A 38 -20.61 11.82 -20.29
CA ARG A 38 -20.49 13.29 -20.22
C ARG A 38 -21.07 13.79 -18.90
N LEU A 39 -20.23 14.44 -18.11
CA LEU A 39 -20.57 15.01 -16.82
C LEU A 39 -20.83 16.52 -16.94
N PRO A 40 -21.76 17.08 -16.14
CA PRO A 40 -21.84 18.53 -15.96
C PRO A 40 -20.49 19.12 -15.55
N ASP A 41 -20.19 20.32 -16.03
CA ASP A 41 -18.89 20.98 -15.82
C ASP A 41 -18.61 21.32 -14.35
N ASP A 42 -19.64 21.43 -13.50
CA ASP A 42 -19.52 21.65 -12.06
C ASP A 42 -19.37 20.35 -11.24
N THR A 43 -19.32 19.19 -11.91
CA THR A 43 -19.15 17.88 -11.26
C THR A 43 -17.75 17.74 -10.67
N ARG A 44 -17.67 17.17 -9.47
CA ARG A 44 -16.41 16.70 -8.87
C ARG A 44 -16.35 15.18 -8.93
N ILE A 45 -15.29 14.65 -9.52
CA ILE A 45 -14.98 13.22 -9.51
C ILE A 45 -14.01 12.97 -8.35
N VAL A 46 -14.32 12.00 -7.50
CA VAL A 46 -13.48 11.64 -6.35
C VAL A 46 -13.06 10.19 -6.46
N PHE A 47 -11.76 9.92 -6.44
CA PHE A 47 -11.20 8.57 -6.45
C PHE A 47 -10.72 8.21 -5.04
N LEU A 48 -11.28 7.15 -4.49
CA LEU A 48 -10.89 6.54 -3.22
C LEU A 48 -10.61 5.06 -3.46
N SER A 49 -9.43 4.58 -3.12
CA SER A 49 -9.00 3.20 -3.36
C SER A 49 -8.46 2.56 -2.09
N ASP A 50 -8.35 1.23 -2.09
CA ASP A 50 -7.56 0.47 -1.13
C ASP A 50 -7.91 0.82 0.32
N CYS A 51 -9.20 0.73 0.62
CA CYS A 51 -9.69 0.83 2.00
C CYS A 51 -9.55 -0.52 2.72
N HIS A 52 -9.63 -1.63 1.98
CA HIS A 52 -9.53 -3.00 2.50
C HIS A 52 -10.42 -3.23 3.73
N ILE A 53 -11.69 -2.78 3.64
CA ILE A 53 -12.65 -2.93 4.74
C ILE A 53 -13.10 -4.39 4.78
N GLY A 54 -12.81 -5.10 5.87
CA GLY A 54 -13.25 -6.48 6.04
C GLY A 54 -12.13 -7.44 6.45
N GLY A 55 -12.36 -8.72 6.20
CA GLY A 55 -11.51 -9.80 6.68
C GLY A 55 -12.03 -10.47 7.95
N ASP A 56 -11.49 -11.65 8.26
CA ASP A 56 -11.85 -12.40 9.46
C ASP A 56 -11.60 -11.56 10.72
N ARG A 57 -12.39 -11.79 11.78
CA ARG A 57 -12.26 -11.06 13.06
C ARG A 57 -10.81 -11.09 13.57
N GLY A 58 -10.21 -9.90 13.66
CA GLY A 58 -8.83 -9.70 14.13
C GLY A 58 -7.75 -9.73 13.04
N ARG A 59 -8.12 -9.95 11.76
CA ARG A 59 -7.22 -9.85 10.59
C ARG A 59 -7.38 -8.56 9.80
N ASP A 60 -8.44 -7.82 10.07
CA ASP A 60 -8.74 -6.55 9.43
C ASP A 60 -7.60 -5.54 9.55
N ILE A 61 -7.22 -4.94 8.42
CA ILE A 61 -6.17 -3.93 8.32
C ILE A 61 -6.73 -2.49 8.28
N PHE A 62 -8.05 -2.34 8.13
CA PHE A 62 -8.72 -1.04 8.14
C PHE A 62 -8.87 -0.51 9.57
N GLU A 63 -8.12 0.55 9.90
CA GLU A 63 -8.02 1.12 11.25
C GLU A 63 -8.57 2.56 11.35
N SER A 64 -9.22 3.07 10.29
CA SER A 64 -9.64 4.48 10.13
C SER A 64 -11.10 4.69 9.70
N PRO A 65 -12.08 4.08 10.39
CA PRO A 65 -13.51 4.28 10.10
C PRO A 65 -13.96 5.72 10.37
N ALA A 66 -13.45 6.37 11.42
CA ALA A 66 -13.85 7.73 11.77
C ALA A 66 -13.45 8.74 10.70
N GLU A 67 -12.21 8.65 10.20
CA GLU A 67 -11.74 9.55 9.16
C GLU A 67 -12.47 9.29 7.84
N LEU A 68 -12.75 8.02 7.48
CA LEU A 68 -13.48 7.71 6.25
C LEU A 68 -14.92 8.22 6.31
N THR A 69 -15.56 8.06 7.47
CA THR A 69 -16.91 8.62 7.73
C THR A 69 -16.90 10.14 7.53
N ALA A 70 -15.93 10.84 8.10
CA ALA A 70 -15.80 12.30 7.96
C ALA A 70 -15.57 12.74 6.50
N LEU A 71 -14.78 12.00 5.73
CA LEU A 71 -14.63 12.24 4.29
C LEU A 71 -15.97 12.09 3.56
N LEU A 72 -16.71 10.99 3.79
CA LEU A 72 -17.99 10.76 3.13
C LEU A 72 -19.04 11.84 3.47
N GLU A 73 -19.08 12.28 4.72
CA GLU A 73 -19.92 13.39 5.17
C GLU A 73 -19.52 14.73 4.51
N GLU A 74 -18.22 15.02 4.41
CA GLU A 74 -17.73 16.21 3.71
C GLU A 74 -18.13 16.18 2.22
N LEU A 75 -17.92 15.05 1.54
CA LEU A 75 -18.30 14.87 0.14
C LEU A 75 -19.81 15.03 -0.07
N ALA A 76 -20.63 14.54 0.86
CA ALA A 76 -22.07 14.70 0.81
C ALA A 76 -22.52 16.17 0.95
N ALA A 77 -21.75 16.97 1.69
CA ALA A 77 -22.01 18.38 1.93
C ALA A 77 -21.47 19.33 0.84
N LEU A 78 -20.63 18.86 -0.09
CA LEU A 78 -20.07 19.70 -1.15
C LEU A 78 -21.15 20.28 -2.09
N PRO A 79 -21.05 21.53 -2.55
CA PRO A 79 -22.00 22.08 -3.52
C PRO A 79 -21.81 21.44 -4.90
N GLY A 80 -22.90 21.24 -5.64
CA GLY A 80 -22.89 20.67 -6.99
C GLY A 80 -22.74 19.14 -7.02
N PRO A 81 -22.76 18.50 -8.21
CA PRO A 81 -22.70 17.05 -8.34
C PRO A 81 -21.37 16.45 -7.90
N VAL A 82 -21.39 15.26 -7.29
CA VAL A 82 -20.19 14.49 -6.94
C VAL A 82 -20.36 13.04 -7.40
N GLU A 83 -19.42 12.56 -8.20
CA GLU A 83 -19.25 11.13 -8.47
C GLU A 83 -18.10 10.57 -7.64
N LEU A 84 -18.42 9.71 -6.67
CA LEU A 84 -17.46 8.94 -5.89
C LEU A 84 -17.16 7.64 -6.62
N VAL A 85 -15.92 7.48 -7.05
CA VAL A 85 -15.39 6.27 -7.66
C VAL A 85 -14.58 5.53 -6.60
N LEU A 86 -15.12 4.40 -6.13
CA LEU A 86 -14.41 3.45 -5.28
C LEU A 86 -13.48 2.64 -6.20
N ALA A 87 -12.22 3.05 -6.27
CA ALA A 87 -11.27 2.67 -7.32
C ALA A 87 -10.59 1.31 -7.09
N GLY A 88 -11.36 0.31 -6.64
CA GLY A 88 -10.88 -1.03 -6.32
C GLY A 88 -10.43 -1.19 -4.86
N ASP A 89 -10.48 -2.43 -4.40
CA ASP A 89 -10.09 -2.87 -3.06
C ASP A 89 -10.74 -2.02 -1.95
N PHE A 90 -12.03 -1.69 -2.13
CA PHE A 90 -12.80 -1.00 -1.09
C PHE A 90 -13.14 -1.97 0.05
N PHE A 91 -13.55 -3.19 -0.31
CA PHE A 91 -13.69 -4.31 0.60
C PHE A 91 -12.47 -5.25 0.50
N ASP A 92 -12.15 -5.95 1.58
CA ASP A 92 -11.14 -7.02 1.59
C ASP A 92 -11.81 -8.40 1.73
N PHE A 93 -12.47 -8.84 0.66
CA PHE A 93 -13.13 -10.15 0.64
C PHE A 93 -12.12 -11.30 0.60
N LEU A 94 -10.94 -11.03 0.05
CA LEU A 94 -9.82 -11.95 0.03
C LEU A 94 -9.29 -12.30 1.43
N GLU A 95 -9.52 -11.48 2.46
CA GLU A 95 -9.18 -11.78 3.86
C GLU A 95 -10.33 -12.47 4.66
N ILE A 96 -11.47 -12.76 4.02
CA ILE A 96 -12.59 -13.50 4.65
C ILE A 96 -12.53 -14.99 4.26
N GLY A 97 -12.24 -15.84 5.24
CA GLY A 97 -12.06 -17.28 5.03
C GLY A 97 -13.39 -18.01 4.86
N GLU A 98 -14.27 -17.89 5.84
CA GLU A 98 -15.59 -18.52 5.87
C GLU A 98 -16.67 -17.49 6.18
N VAL A 99 -17.84 -17.65 5.56
CA VAL A 99 -19.05 -16.86 5.84
C VAL A 99 -20.13 -17.77 6.41
N THR A 100 -20.98 -17.22 7.26
CA THR A 100 -22.13 -17.94 7.81
C THR A 100 -22.99 -18.48 6.66
N ALA A 101 -23.53 -19.70 6.80
CA ALA A 101 -24.41 -20.27 5.78
C ALA A 101 -25.60 -19.33 5.50
N GLY A 102 -25.78 -18.96 4.21
CA GLY A 102 -26.83 -18.04 3.76
C GLY A 102 -26.44 -16.55 3.81
N GLU A 103 -25.22 -16.22 4.20
CA GLU A 103 -24.66 -14.87 4.19
C GLU A 103 -23.54 -14.77 3.15
N ASP A 104 -23.39 -13.60 2.51
CA ASP A 104 -22.26 -13.30 1.63
C ASP A 104 -21.23 -12.40 2.33
N ARG A 105 -20.02 -12.28 1.75
CA ARG A 105 -18.91 -11.52 2.34
C ARG A 105 -19.20 -10.03 2.50
N ALA A 106 -20.04 -9.45 1.63
CA ALA A 106 -20.48 -8.06 1.78
C ALA A 106 -21.42 -7.93 2.98
N ALA A 107 -22.45 -8.77 3.12
CA ALA A 107 -23.37 -8.74 4.25
C ALA A 107 -22.64 -8.95 5.59
N ALA A 108 -21.70 -9.91 5.63
CA ALA A 108 -20.87 -10.17 6.81
C ALA A 108 -20.00 -8.98 7.21
N THR A 109 -19.57 -8.17 6.24
CA THR A 109 -18.74 -6.98 6.51
C THR A 109 -19.58 -5.76 6.87
N VAL A 110 -20.66 -5.51 6.12
CA VAL A 110 -21.54 -4.33 6.31
C VAL A 110 -22.28 -4.37 7.64
N SER A 111 -22.62 -5.57 8.13
CA SER A 111 -23.30 -5.75 9.43
C SER A 111 -22.40 -5.53 10.65
N ARG A 112 -21.08 -5.36 10.48
CA ARG A 112 -20.12 -5.19 11.59
C ARG A 112 -20.36 -3.85 12.32
N PRO A 113 -20.58 -3.85 13.65
CA PRO A 113 -20.85 -2.63 14.41
C PRO A 113 -19.77 -1.54 14.26
N GLU A 114 -18.50 -1.94 14.14
CA GLU A 114 -17.38 -1.01 13.95
C GLU A 114 -17.43 -0.23 12.62
N TYR A 115 -18.20 -0.69 11.63
CA TYR A 115 -18.34 -0.05 10.31
C TYR A 115 -19.71 0.57 10.06
N GLN A 116 -20.60 0.49 11.04
CA GLN A 116 -21.94 1.06 10.95
C GLN A 116 -21.93 2.55 10.57
N ALA A 117 -21.00 3.33 11.14
CA ALA A 117 -20.87 4.75 10.84
C ALA A 117 -20.42 4.99 9.39
N VAL A 118 -19.42 4.25 8.91
CA VAL A 118 -18.89 4.35 7.53
C VAL A 118 -19.98 4.03 6.52
N PHE A 119 -20.64 2.88 6.67
CA PHE A 119 -21.71 2.48 5.75
C PHE A 119 -22.98 3.33 5.91
N GLY A 120 -23.22 3.90 7.10
CA GLY A 120 -24.23 4.93 7.29
C GLY A 120 -23.94 6.18 6.47
N ALA A 121 -22.72 6.72 6.55
CA ALA A 121 -22.30 7.89 5.79
C ALA A 121 -22.30 7.62 4.28
N LEU A 122 -21.85 6.43 3.83
CA LEU A 122 -21.88 6.06 2.41
C LEU A 122 -23.32 5.98 1.88
N ARG A 123 -24.27 5.41 2.65
CA ARG A 123 -25.70 5.41 2.31
C ARG A 123 -26.26 6.83 2.21
N CYS A 124 -25.96 7.68 3.19
CA CYS A 124 -26.39 9.08 3.17
C CYS A 124 -25.84 9.83 1.97
N PHE A 125 -24.56 9.62 1.62
CA PHE A 125 -23.97 10.17 0.41
C PHE A 125 -24.69 9.64 -0.84
N ALA A 126 -24.84 8.32 -0.97
CA ALA A 126 -25.43 7.68 -2.14
C ALA A 126 -26.89 8.11 -2.38
N ALA A 127 -27.66 8.34 -1.32
CA ALA A 127 -29.06 8.80 -1.42
C ALA A 127 -29.19 10.29 -1.78
N GLY A 128 -28.10 11.07 -1.76
CA GLY A 128 -28.13 12.51 -2.02
C GLY A 128 -28.40 12.87 -3.49
N THR A 129 -29.13 13.96 -3.71
CA THR A 129 -29.35 14.49 -5.06
C THR A 129 -28.02 14.91 -5.71
N GLY A 130 -27.78 14.45 -6.94
CA GLY A 130 -26.51 14.73 -7.65
C GLY A 130 -25.31 13.94 -7.10
N ARG A 131 -25.56 12.88 -6.33
CA ARG A 131 -24.52 11.96 -5.84
C ARG A 131 -24.56 10.66 -6.61
N ARG A 132 -23.38 10.12 -6.92
CA ARG A 132 -23.25 8.80 -7.52
C ARG A 132 -22.07 8.06 -6.91
N VAL A 133 -22.24 6.76 -6.71
CA VAL A 133 -21.18 5.85 -6.27
C VAL A 133 -20.96 4.81 -7.36
N VAL A 134 -19.76 4.82 -7.95
CA VAL A 134 -19.30 3.82 -8.92
C VAL A 134 -18.27 2.93 -8.23
N TYR A 135 -18.50 1.63 -8.22
CA TYR A 135 -17.62 0.64 -7.62
C TYR A 135 -16.76 0.00 -8.72
N LEU A 136 -15.46 0.27 -8.67
CA LEU A 136 -14.48 -0.43 -9.49
C LEU A 136 -13.94 -1.64 -8.77
N LEU A 137 -13.68 -2.71 -9.52
CA LEU A 137 -13.08 -3.92 -8.99
C LEU A 137 -11.57 -3.74 -8.79
N GLY A 138 -11.06 -4.29 -7.70
CA GLY A 138 -9.65 -4.59 -7.51
C GLY A 138 -9.41 -6.09 -7.35
N ASN A 139 -8.20 -6.46 -6.93
CA ASN A 139 -7.83 -7.88 -6.79
C ASN A 139 -8.24 -8.50 -5.45
N HIS A 140 -8.56 -7.70 -4.43
CA HIS A 140 -9.07 -8.20 -3.13
C HIS A 140 -10.59 -8.38 -3.10
N ASP A 141 -11.30 -7.73 -4.01
CA ASP A 141 -12.76 -7.75 -4.11
C ASP A 141 -13.26 -8.18 -5.51
N ALA A 142 -12.40 -8.85 -6.30
CA ALA A 142 -12.74 -9.40 -7.62
C ALA A 142 -14.01 -10.27 -7.60
N GLU A 143 -14.31 -10.92 -6.48
CA GLU A 143 -15.55 -11.68 -6.26
C GLU A 143 -16.82 -10.87 -6.53
N VAL A 144 -16.81 -9.54 -6.33
CA VAL A 144 -17.94 -8.66 -6.65
C VAL A 144 -18.40 -8.86 -8.11
N TRP A 145 -17.52 -9.25 -9.03
CA TRP A 145 -17.84 -9.37 -10.45
C TRP A 145 -18.50 -10.68 -10.84
N TRP A 146 -17.97 -11.83 -10.41
CA TRP A 146 -18.55 -13.13 -10.74
C TRP A 146 -19.65 -13.56 -9.75
N ASN A 147 -19.73 -12.96 -8.55
CA ASN A 147 -20.74 -13.27 -7.54
C ASN A 147 -21.92 -12.26 -7.55
N PRO A 148 -23.07 -12.59 -8.17
CA PRO A 148 -24.22 -11.68 -8.23
C PRO A 148 -24.87 -11.41 -6.87
N ALA A 149 -24.74 -12.32 -5.89
CA ALA A 149 -25.33 -12.13 -4.57
C ALA A 149 -24.69 -10.94 -3.84
N ILE A 150 -23.37 -10.78 -3.96
CA ILE A 150 -22.65 -9.63 -3.40
C ILE A 150 -23.12 -8.32 -4.04
N ARG A 151 -23.26 -8.28 -5.38
CA ARG A 151 -23.76 -7.07 -6.06
C ARG A 151 -25.17 -6.72 -5.61
N GLU A 152 -26.03 -7.71 -5.45
CA GLU A 152 -27.39 -7.50 -4.97
C GLU A 152 -27.40 -6.98 -3.52
N THR A 153 -26.58 -7.56 -2.64
CA THR A 153 -26.43 -7.07 -1.27
C THR A 153 -25.94 -5.62 -1.24
N LEU A 154 -24.90 -5.26 -1.98
CA LEU A 154 -24.37 -3.89 -2.02
C LEU A 154 -25.37 -2.87 -2.60
N ARG A 155 -26.20 -3.26 -3.58
CA ARG A 155 -27.30 -2.42 -4.10
C ARG A 155 -28.44 -2.29 -3.10
N ARG A 156 -28.86 -3.39 -2.48
CA ARG A 156 -29.94 -3.41 -1.48
C ARG A 156 -29.60 -2.57 -0.26
N GLU A 157 -28.33 -2.59 0.15
CA GLU A 157 -27.81 -1.72 1.21
C GLU A 157 -27.71 -0.25 0.76
N GLY A 158 -27.96 0.08 -0.51
CA GLY A 158 -27.91 1.45 -1.01
C GLY A 158 -26.51 2.06 -1.03
N LEU A 159 -25.47 1.23 -1.13
CA LEU A 159 -24.07 1.68 -1.09
C LEU A 159 -23.54 2.05 -2.48
N VAL A 160 -23.99 1.35 -3.51
CA VAL A 160 -23.40 1.40 -4.84
C VAL A 160 -24.50 1.54 -5.90
N HIS A 161 -24.28 2.43 -6.87
CA HIS A 161 -25.18 2.60 -8.02
C HIS A 161 -24.77 1.73 -9.20
N GLU A 162 -23.48 1.49 -9.35
CA GLU A 162 -22.88 0.91 -10.54
C GLU A 162 -21.60 0.15 -10.21
N PHE A 163 -21.38 -0.96 -10.92
CA PHE A 163 -20.17 -1.76 -10.84
C PHE A 163 -19.49 -1.77 -12.21
N ALA A 164 -18.18 -1.62 -12.26
CA ALA A 164 -17.43 -1.68 -13.51
C ALA A 164 -15.99 -2.13 -13.27
N CYS A 165 -15.31 -2.59 -14.32
CA CYS A 165 -13.86 -2.87 -14.24
C CYS A 165 -13.01 -1.61 -14.49
N SER A 166 -13.59 -0.61 -15.13
CA SER A 166 -12.97 0.68 -15.40
C SER A 166 -14.01 1.80 -15.43
N TYR A 167 -13.53 3.02 -15.23
CA TYR A 167 -14.29 4.25 -15.31
C TYR A 167 -13.73 5.14 -16.42
N ALA A 168 -14.61 5.73 -17.21
CA ALA A 168 -14.24 6.76 -18.17
C ALA A 168 -15.33 7.84 -18.24
N ALA A 169 -14.92 9.10 -18.14
CA ALA A 169 -15.83 10.23 -18.26
C ALA A 169 -15.11 11.45 -18.84
N CYS A 170 -15.88 12.40 -19.35
CA CYS A 170 -15.40 13.71 -19.76
C CYS A 170 -16.38 14.79 -19.30
N PHE A 171 -15.89 16.01 -19.12
CA PHE A 171 -16.76 17.15 -18.82
C PHE A 171 -17.51 17.57 -20.09
N ALA A 172 -18.72 18.10 -19.94
CA ALA A 172 -19.61 18.43 -21.05
C ALA A 172 -18.96 19.40 -22.05
N SER A 173 -18.24 20.40 -21.56
CA SER A 173 -17.49 21.34 -22.40
C SER A 173 -16.17 20.79 -22.94
N ARG A 174 -15.71 19.62 -22.49
CA ARG A 174 -14.40 19.01 -22.82
C ARG A 174 -14.51 17.53 -23.17
N PRO A 175 -15.23 17.18 -24.24
CA PRO A 175 -15.45 15.80 -24.61
C PRO A 175 -14.18 15.06 -25.07
N ASP A 176 -13.15 15.81 -25.44
CA ASP A 176 -11.84 15.36 -25.91
C ASP A 176 -10.83 15.19 -24.77
N ARG A 177 -11.25 15.33 -23.50
CA ARG A 177 -10.40 15.17 -22.32
C ARG A 177 -10.99 14.11 -21.40
N ILE A 178 -10.55 12.87 -21.58
CA ILE A 178 -11.07 11.74 -20.84
C ILE A 178 -10.35 11.62 -19.49
N VAL A 179 -11.14 11.56 -18.42
CA VAL A 179 -10.74 11.11 -17.09
C VAL A 179 -11.02 9.61 -17.03
N TYR A 180 -9.95 8.82 -16.93
CA TYR A 180 -9.98 7.37 -16.90
C TYR A 180 -9.51 6.85 -15.55
N CYS A 181 -10.11 5.76 -15.06
CA CYS A 181 -9.66 5.07 -13.86
C CYS A 181 -9.82 3.56 -14.00
N GLU A 182 -8.81 2.83 -13.53
CA GLU A 182 -8.87 1.41 -13.20
C GLU A 182 -8.03 1.20 -11.95
N HIS A 183 -8.28 0.11 -11.20
CA HIS A 183 -7.63 -0.11 -9.90
C HIS A 183 -6.10 -0.09 -9.98
N GLY A 184 -5.54 -0.72 -11.01
CA GLY A 184 -4.12 -0.69 -11.35
C GLY A 184 -3.39 -2.04 -11.21
N ASN A 185 -4.04 -3.08 -10.70
CA ASN A 185 -3.49 -4.43 -10.59
C ASN A 185 -3.07 -5.04 -11.94
N GLN A 186 -3.65 -4.55 -13.05
CA GLN A 186 -3.25 -4.91 -14.41
C GLN A 186 -1.82 -4.48 -14.79
N PHE A 187 -1.24 -3.53 -14.04
CA PHE A 187 0.16 -3.11 -14.21
C PHE A 187 1.11 -3.79 -13.23
N ASP A 188 0.62 -4.67 -12.35
CA ASP A 188 1.44 -5.51 -11.47
C ASP A 188 1.29 -6.99 -11.84
N PRO A 189 2.30 -7.64 -12.45
CA PRO A 189 2.19 -9.03 -12.89
C PRO A 189 1.90 -10.01 -11.76
N ALA A 190 2.24 -9.65 -10.52
CA ALA A 190 1.97 -10.50 -9.36
C ALA A 190 0.49 -10.49 -8.96
N ASN A 191 -0.28 -9.46 -9.36
CA ASN A 191 -1.67 -9.23 -8.95
C ASN A 191 -2.64 -9.06 -10.16
N THR A 192 -2.15 -9.27 -11.39
CA THR A 192 -2.94 -9.16 -12.62
C THR A 192 -3.99 -10.26 -12.68
N ILE A 193 -5.26 -9.88 -12.76
CA ILE A 193 -6.39 -10.78 -13.07
C ILE A 193 -6.67 -10.63 -14.57
N THR A 194 -6.60 -11.73 -15.31
CA THR A 194 -6.79 -11.77 -16.77
C THR A 194 -8.26 -11.77 -17.14
N ASP A 195 -9.08 -12.52 -16.38
CA ASP A 195 -10.52 -12.65 -16.57
C ASP A 195 -11.26 -12.56 -15.22
N TYR A 196 -11.93 -11.43 -14.99
CA TYR A 196 -12.73 -11.23 -13.78
C TYR A 196 -14.00 -12.11 -13.74
N ASP A 197 -14.42 -12.70 -14.86
CA ASP A 197 -15.54 -13.66 -14.89
C ASP A 197 -15.11 -15.06 -14.42
N ASP A 198 -13.82 -15.37 -14.40
CA ASP A 198 -13.28 -16.65 -13.94
C ASP A 198 -12.93 -16.60 -12.44
N PRO A 199 -13.69 -17.28 -11.55
CA PRO A 199 -13.36 -17.34 -10.13
C PRO A 199 -12.05 -18.09 -9.82
N LEU A 200 -11.48 -18.81 -10.80
CA LEU A 200 -10.21 -19.52 -10.68
C LEU A 200 -9.02 -18.70 -11.17
N ASP A 201 -9.22 -17.50 -11.71
CA ASP A 201 -8.14 -16.59 -12.06
C ASP A 201 -7.58 -15.90 -10.81
N THR A 202 -6.77 -16.65 -10.06
CA THR A 202 -6.16 -16.22 -8.81
C THR A 202 -4.68 -15.90 -9.01
N PRO A 203 -4.28 -14.61 -9.07
CA PRO A 203 -2.90 -14.23 -9.33
C PRO A 203 -1.96 -14.63 -8.19
N PHE A 204 -0.64 -14.61 -8.42
CA PHE A 204 0.34 -15.03 -7.40
C PHE A 204 0.16 -14.33 -6.03
N GLY A 205 -0.13 -13.03 -6.03
CA GLY A 205 -0.38 -12.26 -4.82
C GLY A 205 -1.59 -12.75 -4.03
N HIS A 206 -2.61 -13.31 -4.70
CA HIS A 206 -3.76 -13.97 -4.07
C HIS A 206 -3.30 -15.08 -3.11
N HIS A 207 -2.39 -15.95 -3.58
CA HIS A 207 -1.87 -17.08 -2.80
C HIS A 207 -0.92 -16.63 -1.68
N ILE A 208 -0.22 -15.51 -1.85
CA ILE A 208 0.56 -14.92 -0.74
C ILE A 208 -0.37 -14.51 0.39
N VAL A 209 -1.50 -13.85 0.09
CA VAL A 209 -2.48 -13.45 1.10
C VAL A 209 -3.16 -14.69 1.70
N THR A 210 -3.76 -15.54 0.87
CA THR A 210 -4.65 -16.63 1.32
C THR A 210 -3.93 -17.85 1.90
N ASP A 211 -2.77 -18.24 1.36
CA ASP A 211 -2.08 -19.47 1.78
C ASP A 211 -0.93 -19.18 2.75
N VAL A 212 -0.20 -18.09 2.53
CA VAL A 212 1.00 -17.77 3.34
C VAL A 212 0.65 -16.87 4.52
N MET A 213 0.12 -15.67 4.27
CA MET A 213 -0.15 -14.70 5.34
C MET A 213 -1.20 -15.23 6.29
N ARG A 214 -2.26 -15.86 5.78
CA ARG A 214 -3.29 -16.42 6.65
C ARG A 214 -2.80 -17.54 7.57
N GLY A 215 -1.84 -18.34 7.12
CA GLY A 215 -1.20 -19.38 7.92
C GLY A 215 -0.27 -18.84 9.01
N ILE A 216 0.38 -17.69 8.76
CA ILE A 216 1.32 -17.03 9.68
C ILE A 216 0.60 -16.22 10.76
N VAL A 217 -0.60 -15.70 10.46
CA VAL A 217 -1.41 -14.84 11.34
C VAL A 217 -2.67 -15.61 11.77
N PRO A 218 -2.68 -16.37 12.88
CA PRO A 218 -3.86 -17.14 13.28
C PRO A 218 -5.06 -16.23 13.62
N ALA A 219 -6.26 -16.66 13.21
CA ALA A 219 -7.51 -16.01 13.60
C ALA A 219 -7.67 -16.03 15.13
N GLY A 220 -8.01 -14.89 15.73
CA GLY A 220 -8.24 -14.79 17.18
C GLY A 220 -6.97 -14.73 18.05
N GLY A 221 -5.78 -14.53 17.47
CA GLY A 221 -4.58 -14.19 18.24
C GLY A 221 -4.82 -12.93 19.09
N ALA A 222 -4.49 -12.99 20.38
CA ALA A 222 -4.75 -11.92 21.34
C ALA A 222 -4.36 -10.54 20.79
N ARG A 223 -5.23 -9.53 21.02
CA ARG A 223 -4.97 -8.09 20.79
C ARG A 223 -3.77 -7.62 21.62
N GLY A 224 -2.58 -8.03 21.21
CA GLY A 224 -1.31 -7.51 21.64
C GLY A 224 -0.68 -6.82 20.45
N ASP A 225 -0.53 -5.49 20.54
CA ASP A 225 0.06 -4.53 19.60
C ASP A 225 1.51 -4.83 19.14
N GLN A 226 1.99 -6.09 19.24
CA GLN A 226 3.40 -6.47 19.16
C GLN A 226 3.66 -7.87 18.54
N GLY A 227 2.70 -8.45 17.83
CA GLY A 227 2.83 -9.77 17.19
C GLY A 227 3.20 -9.72 15.71
N VAL A 228 3.47 -10.91 15.13
CA VAL A 228 3.64 -11.13 13.68
C VAL A 228 2.41 -10.65 12.89
N HIS A 229 1.28 -10.40 13.56
CA HIS A 229 0.03 -9.89 13.00
C HIS A 229 0.13 -8.56 12.22
N ASP A 230 1.16 -7.74 12.44
CA ASP A 230 1.37 -6.51 11.66
C ASP A 230 2.05 -6.77 10.29
N ILE A 231 2.36 -8.02 9.95
CA ILE A 231 2.97 -8.41 8.65
C ILE A 231 2.12 -7.96 7.46
N ASN A 232 0.78 -8.03 7.58
CA ASN A 232 -0.16 -7.59 6.55
C ASN A 232 -0.22 -6.06 6.38
N LYS A 233 0.55 -5.30 7.19
CA LYS A 233 0.66 -3.84 7.13
C LYS A 233 2.01 -3.37 6.59
N VAL A 234 2.86 -4.32 6.20
CA VAL A 234 4.15 -4.07 5.57
C VAL A 234 3.92 -3.99 4.06
N PHE A 235 3.82 -2.76 3.57
CA PHE A 235 3.71 -2.46 2.16
C PHE A 235 5.00 -1.81 1.66
N PRO A 236 5.52 -2.20 0.50
CA PRO A 236 5.09 -3.34 -0.33
C PRO A 236 5.51 -4.70 0.26
N LEU A 237 4.90 -5.81 -0.18
CA LEU A 237 5.14 -7.17 0.37
C LEU A 237 6.61 -7.59 0.40
N VAL A 238 7.44 -7.06 -0.51
CA VAL A 238 8.88 -7.37 -0.55
C VAL A 238 9.66 -6.82 0.64
N ALA A 239 9.08 -5.88 1.40
CA ALA A 239 9.69 -5.34 2.61
C ALA A 239 9.48 -6.28 3.82
N ILE A 240 8.62 -7.30 3.72
CA ILE A 240 8.35 -8.26 4.81
C ILE A 240 9.62 -8.95 5.33
N PRO A 241 10.52 -9.50 4.49
CA PRO A 241 11.74 -10.13 4.98
C PRO A 241 12.66 -9.16 5.74
N GLU A 242 12.81 -7.93 5.26
CA GLU A 242 13.62 -6.91 5.92
C GLU A 242 12.98 -6.47 7.25
N TRP A 243 11.66 -6.31 7.28
CA TRP A 243 10.88 -6.03 8.49
C TRP A 243 11.05 -7.14 9.53
N LEU A 244 10.88 -8.40 9.13
CA LEU A 244 11.03 -9.55 10.02
C LEU A 244 12.45 -9.63 10.60
N ALA A 245 13.47 -9.46 9.75
CA ALA A 245 14.86 -9.46 10.18
C ALA A 245 15.15 -8.33 11.19
N GLY A 246 14.65 -7.12 10.93
CA GLY A 246 14.74 -6.00 11.87
C GLY A 246 14.05 -6.30 13.19
N ARG A 247 12.83 -6.84 13.15
CA ARG A 247 12.07 -7.19 14.36
C ARG A 247 12.82 -8.20 15.23
N LEU A 248 13.29 -9.31 14.64
CA LEU A 248 14.05 -10.33 15.35
C LEU A 248 15.33 -9.76 15.96
N PHE A 249 16.03 -8.88 15.24
CA PHE A 249 17.23 -8.20 15.74
C PHE A 249 16.94 -7.37 17.00
N TYR A 250 15.97 -6.45 16.92
CA TYR A 250 15.69 -5.54 18.02
C TYR A 250 15.02 -6.24 19.21
N ASP A 251 14.24 -7.29 18.97
CA ASP A 251 13.65 -8.12 20.02
C ASP A 251 14.76 -8.85 20.80
N LEU A 252 15.73 -9.43 20.10
CA LEU A 252 16.85 -10.11 20.72
C LEU A 252 17.80 -9.16 21.43
N LEU A 253 18.13 -8.02 20.82
CA LEU A 253 18.92 -6.98 21.47
C LEU A 253 18.26 -6.48 22.76
N THR A 254 16.94 -6.33 22.75
CA THR A 254 16.15 -5.98 23.94
C THR A 254 16.22 -7.08 25.00
N GLN A 255 16.11 -8.35 24.62
CA GLN A 255 16.20 -9.50 25.53
C GLN A 255 17.60 -9.62 26.16
N ILE A 256 18.66 -9.49 25.37
CA ILE A 256 20.06 -9.47 25.85
C ILE A 256 20.25 -8.32 26.84
N GLY A 257 19.78 -7.12 26.51
CA GLY A 257 19.81 -5.98 27.42
C GLY A 257 19.11 -6.26 28.75
N ARG A 258 17.89 -6.84 28.70
CA ARG A 258 17.04 -7.07 29.87
C ARG A 258 17.50 -8.23 30.75
N PHE A 259 17.94 -9.34 30.17
CA PHE A 259 18.21 -10.58 30.89
C PHE A 259 19.69 -10.87 31.12
N LEU A 260 20.59 -10.23 30.37
CA LEU A 260 22.04 -10.39 30.55
C LEU A 260 22.69 -9.11 31.07
N ILE A 261 22.58 -8.01 30.33
CA ILE A 261 23.32 -6.78 30.64
C ILE A 261 22.81 -6.12 31.92
N LEU A 262 21.49 -5.92 32.05
CA LEU A 262 20.91 -5.23 33.20
C LEU A 262 21.17 -5.98 34.53
N PRO A 263 20.93 -7.30 34.67
CA PRO A 263 21.26 -8.02 35.90
C PRO A 263 22.75 -7.99 36.21
N LEU A 264 23.62 -8.09 35.20
CA LEU A 264 25.07 -8.02 35.39
C LEU A 264 25.51 -6.64 35.90
N LEU A 265 24.95 -5.55 35.34
CA LEU A 265 25.21 -4.19 35.81
C LEU A 265 24.71 -3.96 37.24
N LEU A 266 23.52 -4.47 37.58
CA LEU A 266 22.96 -4.38 38.93
C LEU A 266 23.80 -5.17 39.93
N ALA A 267 24.21 -6.39 39.58
CA ALA A 267 25.10 -7.21 40.39
C ALA A 267 26.45 -6.53 40.60
N TYR A 268 27.01 -5.93 39.56
CA TYR A 268 28.26 -5.18 39.65
C TYR A 268 28.12 -3.93 40.51
N ALA A 269 27.03 -3.18 40.39
CA ALA A 269 26.74 -2.01 41.23
C ALA A 269 26.60 -2.41 42.71
N ALA A 270 25.86 -3.48 43.00
CA ALA A 270 25.73 -4.03 44.35
C ALA A 270 27.08 -4.47 44.92
N PHE A 271 27.90 -5.16 44.11
CA PHE A 271 29.27 -5.50 44.46
C PHE A 271 30.10 -4.26 44.80
N ARG A 272 30.02 -3.19 43.99
CA ARG A 272 30.75 -1.93 44.24
C ARG A 272 30.34 -1.27 45.55
N VAL A 273 29.05 -1.31 45.89
CA VAL A 273 28.56 -0.81 47.19
C VAL A 273 29.14 -1.64 48.33
N VAL A 274 29.10 -2.97 48.26
CA VAL A 274 29.67 -3.85 49.30
C VAL A 274 31.17 -3.64 49.45
N ALA A 275 31.92 -3.62 48.34
CA ALA A 275 33.37 -3.42 48.36
C ALA A 275 33.76 -2.06 48.95
N TYR A 276 32.95 -1.03 48.69
CA TYR A 276 33.11 0.30 49.29
C TYR A 276 32.84 0.27 50.81
N LEU A 277 31.75 -0.36 51.26
CA LEU A 277 31.42 -0.47 52.69
C LEU A 277 32.51 -1.24 53.46
N VAL A 278 33.05 -2.31 52.88
CA VAL A 278 34.17 -3.06 53.47
C VAL A 278 35.42 -2.19 53.56
N ALA A 279 35.78 -1.47 52.48
CA ALA A 279 36.94 -0.58 52.50
C ALA A 279 36.78 0.58 53.50
N ALA A 280 35.56 1.11 53.66
CA ALA A 280 35.24 2.16 54.62
C ALA A 280 35.32 1.71 56.09
N SER A 281 35.30 0.40 56.34
CA SER A 281 35.44 -0.16 57.68
C SER A 281 36.89 -0.45 58.10
N GLY A 282 37.86 -0.24 57.21
CA GLY A 282 39.29 -0.37 57.52
C GLY A 282 39.97 0.97 57.80
N ASP A 283 41.18 0.93 58.37
CA ASP A 283 41.98 2.12 58.76
C ASP A 283 42.66 2.85 57.58
N ASP A 284 42.49 2.36 56.34
CA ASP A 284 43.11 2.95 55.15
C ASP A 284 42.35 4.18 54.62
N PRO A 285 43.03 5.15 53.98
CA PRO A 285 42.39 6.34 53.42
C PRO A 285 41.28 5.99 52.41
N LEU A 286 40.10 6.58 52.58
CA LEU A 286 38.94 6.35 51.71
C LEU A 286 39.15 6.89 50.29
N SER A 287 39.46 6.01 49.33
CA SER A 287 39.45 6.33 47.89
C SER A 287 38.58 5.35 47.11
N PHE A 288 37.72 5.88 46.24
CA PHE A 288 36.86 5.11 45.32
C PHE A 288 37.64 4.07 44.51
N TRP A 289 38.89 4.38 44.16
CA TRP A 289 39.77 3.53 43.37
C TRP A 289 40.51 2.47 44.20
N GLN A 290 40.62 2.64 45.52
CA GLN A 290 41.25 1.65 46.42
C GLN A 290 40.30 0.52 46.84
N SER A 291 38.97 0.74 46.81
CA SER A 291 37.95 -0.31 46.99
C SER A 291 38.10 -1.50 46.00
N THR A 292 38.77 -1.26 44.89
CA THR A 292 39.14 -2.23 43.85
C THR A 292 40.08 -3.33 44.37
N ARG A 293 40.79 -3.09 45.48
CA ARG A 293 41.76 -4.02 46.07
C ARG A 293 41.20 -4.83 47.24
N SER A 294 40.01 -4.49 47.76
CA SER A 294 39.46 -5.15 48.95
C SER A 294 38.92 -6.55 48.67
N LEU A 295 38.39 -6.81 47.47
CA LEU A 295 37.86 -8.11 47.05
C LEU A 295 38.39 -8.55 45.66
N PRO A 296 39.69 -8.83 45.52
CA PRO A 296 40.34 -9.02 44.22
C PRO A 296 39.80 -10.25 43.45
N GLY A 297 39.43 -11.33 44.14
CA GLY A 297 38.85 -12.53 43.50
C GLY A 297 37.48 -12.25 42.87
N THR A 298 36.63 -11.45 43.54
CA THR A 298 35.30 -11.10 43.02
C THR A 298 35.41 -10.14 41.85
N GLN A 299 36.36 -9.19 41.92
CA GLN A 299 36.63 -8.30 40.79
C GLN A 299 37.15 -9.07 39.56
N ARG A 300 38.02 -10.06 39.75
CA ARG A 300 38.46 -10.94 38.66
C ARG A 300 37.28 -11.67 38.02
N LEU A 301 36.35 -12.19 38.82
CA LEU A 301 35.13 -12.82 38.32
C LEU A 301 34.29 -11.88 37.45
N PHE A 302 34.07 -10.62 37.88
CA PHE A 302 33.35 -9.64 37.07
C PHE A 302 34.07 -9.29 35.77
N ILE A 303 35.41 -9.21 35.78
CA ILE A 303 36.21 -9.00 34.57
C ILE A 303 36.07 -10.20 33.63
N GLU A 304 36.13 -11.43 34.15
CA GLU A 304 35.94 -12.66 33.36
C GLU A 304 34.52 -12.75 32.77
N ILE A 305 33.49 -12.46 33.57
CA ILE A 305 32.10 -12.39 33.08
C ILE A 305 31.94 -11.27 32.04
N GLY A 306 32.53 -10.11 32.27
CA GLY A 306 32.52 -8.99 31.33
C GLY A 306 33.23 -9.33 30.01
N TYR A 307 34.38 -10.00 30.08
CA TYR A 307 35.13 -10.47 28.92
C TYR A 307 34.34 -11.52 28.14
N ASN A 308 33.81 -12.54 28.81
CA ASN A 308 32.98 -13.57 28.19
C ASN A 308 31.70 -12.99 27.60
N GLY A 309 31.07 -12.03 28.29
CA GLY A 309 29.92 -11.29 27.80
C GLY A 309 30.26 -10.46 26.56
N ALA A 310 31.39 -9.77 26.54
CA ALA A 310 31.87 -9.02 25.38
C ALA A 310 32.17 -9.94 24.19
N LEU A 311 32.79 -11.10 24.42
CA LEU A 311 33.05 -12.10 23.38
C LEU A 311 31.74 -12.66 22.81
N LEU A 312 30.75 -12.94 23.67
CA LEU A 312 29.42 -13.38 23.26
C LEU A 312 28.70 -12.30 22.44
N LEU A 313 28.74 -11.03 22.88
CA LEU A 313 28.19 -9.90 22.13
C LEU A 313 28.88 -9.72 20.77
N LEU A 314 30.21 -9.89 20.71
CA LEU A 314 30.97 -9.84 19.46
C LEU A 314 30.57 -10.98 18.52
N GLY A 315 30.51 -12.22 19.03
CA GLY A 315 30.05 -13.37 18.26
C GLY A 315 28.62 -13.18 17.75
N PHE A 316 27.75 -12.62 18.59
CA PHE A 316 26.38 -12.27 18.21
C PHE A 316 26.34 -11.18 17.13
N GLY A 317 27.16 -10.14 17.25
CA GLY A 317 27.30 -9.09 16.25
C GLY A 317 27.80 -9.62 14.91
N ILE A 318 28.78 -10.53 14.91
CA ILE A 318 29.28 -11.20 13.70
C ILE A 318 28.21 -12.08 13.08
N PHE A 319 27.56 -12.94 13.87
CA PHE A 319 26.47 -13.79 13.43
C PHE A 319 25.35 -12.96 12.78
N PHE A 320 24.96 -11.87 13.44
CA PHE A 320 23.94 -10.98 12.92
C PHE A 320 24.39 -10.26 11.64
N PHE A 321 25.65 -9.81 11.57
CA PHE A 321 26.21 -9.22 10.36
C PHE A 321 26.21 -10.21 9.18
N VAL A 322 26.54 -11.48 9.44
CA VAL A 322 26.49 -12.55 8.45
C VAL A 322 25.05 -12.81 8.03
N ILE A 323 24.10 -12.96 8.96
CA ILE A 323 22.67 -13.11 8.63
C ILE A 323 22.19 -11.93 7.82
N ARG A 324 22.43 -10.69 8.25
CA ARG A 324 22.07 -9.47 7.51
C ARG A 324 22.66 -9.52 6.10
N ARG A 325 23.92 -9.90 5.93
CA ARG A 325 24.56 -9.97 4.62
C ARG A 325 23.95 -11.05 3.74
N VAL A 326 23.61 -12.21 4.32
CA VAL A 326 22.94 -13.32 3.63
C VAL A 326 21.51 -12.93 3.27
N THR A 327 20.73 -12.40 4.22
CA THR A 327 19.36 -11.89 3.99
C THR A 327 19.37 -10.77 2.96
N ASN A 328 20.26 -9.79 3.05
CA ASN A 328 20.34 -8.71 2.06
C ASN A 328 20.77 -9.22 0.69
N ARG A 329 21.62 -10.25 0.61
CA ARG A 329 21.97 -10.89 -0.67
C ARG A 329 20.84 -11.74 -1.22
N ALA A 330 20.15 -12.49 -0.36
CA ALA A 330 18.97 -13.28 -0.72
C ALA A 330 17.86 -12.36 -1.22
N VAL A 331 17.55 -11.29 -0.46
CA VAL A 331 16.65 -10.21 -0.87
C VAL A 331 17.13 -9.55 -2.14
N ALA A 332 18.41 -9.21 -2.33
CA ALA A 332 18.88 -8.64 -3.60
C ALA A 332 18.73 -9.63 -4.78
N SER A 333 18.94 -10.93 -4.56
CA SER A 333 18.78 -11.97 -5.57
C SER A 333 17.31 -12.31 -5.88
N THR A 334 16.42 -12.15 -4.90
CA THR A 334 14.98 -12.37 -5.03
C THR A 334 14.24 -11.11 -5.46
N ALA A 335 14.71 -9.92 -5.09
CA ALA A 335 14.22 -8.62 -5.56
C ALA A 335 14.51 -8.41 -7.05
N ALA A 336 15.55 -9.05 -7.59
CA ALA A 336 15.73 -9.18 -9.04
C ALA A 336 14.59 -9.99 -9.71
N ARG A 337 13.74 -10.69 -8.94
CA ARG A 337 12.60 -11.49 -9.42
C ARG A 337 11.23 -11.01 -8.94
N LEU A 338 11.15 -10.30 -7.80
CA LEU A 338 9.93 -9.73 -7.21
C LEU A 338 10.31 -8.45 -6.45
N PRO A 339 10.23 -7.25 -7.05
CA PRO A 339 10.59 -6.00 -6.39
C PRO A 339 9.35 -5.14 -6.10
N GLY A 340 8.99 -4.94 -4.84
CA GLY A 340 7.79 -4.20 -4.45
C GLY A 340 7.93 -2.67 -4.45
N LEU A 341 9.10 -2.11 -4.14
CA LEU A 341 9.35 -0.68 -4.37
C LEU A 341 9.52 -0.40 -5.87
N ALA A 342 10.15 -1.34 -6.59
CA ALA A 342 10.14 -1.28 -8.05
C ALA A 342 8.78 -1.68 -8.64
N GLN A 343 7.81 -2.25 -7.89
CA GLN A 343 6.45 -2.49 -8.37
C GLN A 343 5.67 -1.19 -8.39
N THR A 344 5.80 -0.34 -7.36
CA THR A 344 5.23 1.02 -7.41
C THR A 344 5.82 1.82 -8.55
N GLU A 345 7.16 1.87 -8.66
CA GLU A 345 7.83 2.59 -9.75
C GLU A 345 7.58 1.96 -11.13
N ALA A 346 7.56 0.63 -11.26
CA ALA A 346 7.26 -0.04 -12.52
C ALA A 346 5.80 0.10 -12.93
N SER A 347 4.86 0.06 -11.98
CA SER A 347 3.44 0.30 -12.28
C SER A 347 3.25 1.74 -12.75
N ALA A 348 3.85 2.71 -12.06
CA ALA A 348 3.85 4.10 -12.48
C ALA A 348 4.52 4.30 -13.86
N ALA A 349 5.65 3.63 -14.12
CA ALA A 349 6.34 3.67 -15.40
C ALA A 349 5.47 3.06 -16.53
N ARG A 350 4.84 1.91 -16.31
CA ARG A 350 3.94 1.27 -17.28
C ARG A 350 2.70 2.12 -17.56
N ILE A 351 2.14 2.79 -16.56
CA ILE A 351 1.05 3.76 -16.76
C ILE A 351 1.56 4.94 -17.59
N GLY A 352 2.75 5.46 -17.31
CA GLY A 352 3.38 6.52 -18.10
C GLY A 352 3.61 6.12 -19.56
N GLU A 353 4.15 4.92 -19.79
CA GLU A 353 4.34 4.32 -21.13
C GLU A 353 3.02 4.13 -21.86
N LEU A 354 2.00 3.59 -21.17
CA LEU A 354 0.65 3.45 -21.71
C LEU A 354 0.13 4.80 -22.19
N LEU A 355 0.17 5.82 -21.32
CA LEU A 355 -0.31 7.16 -21.63
C LEU A 355 0.42 7.81 -22.80
N GLY A 356 1.69 7.47 -23.06
CA GLY A 356 2.43 7.95 -24.23
C GLY A 356 2.11 7.21 -25.54
N SER A 357 1.41 6.08 -25.47
CA SER A 357 1.24 5.13 -26.56
C SER A 357 -0.21 5.01 -27.06
N ASP A 358 -0.38 4.51 -28.29
CA ASP A 358 -1.69 4.13 -28.85
C ASP A 358 -2.15 2.73 -28.39
N ARG A 359 -1.52 2.17 -27.35
CA ARG A 359 -1.94 0.88 -26.81
C ARG A 359 -3.28 1.04 -26.10
N PRO A 360 -4.21 0.07 -26.27
CA PRO A 360 -5.46 0.08 -25.53
C PRO A 360 -5.15 -0.11 -24.04
N THR A 361 -5.95 0.56 -23.22
CA THR A 361 -6.05 0.32 -21.78
C THR A 361 -6.44 -1.14 -21.52
N PRO A 362 -5.91 -1.76 -20.44
CA PRO A 362 -6.28 -3.12 -20.07
C PRO A 362 -7.79 -3.28 -19.87
N MET A 363 -8.42 -2.36 -19.13
CA MET A 363 -9.84 -2.48 -18.76
C MET A 363 -10.78 -1.52 -19.51
N GLY A 364 -10.28 -0.62 -20.36
CA GLY A 364 -11.08 0.49 -20.93
C GLY A 364 -11.72 0.20 -22.28
N GLY A 365 -11.80 -1.07 -22.68
CA GLY A 365 -12.56 -1.53 -23.85
C GLY A 365 -12.20 -0.89 -25.18
N GLY A 366 -10.93 -0.55 -25.38
CA GLY A 366 -10.42 0.01 -26.62
C GLY A 366 -9.97 1.47 -26.53
N LEU A 367 -10.24 2.17 -25.41
CA LEU A 367 -9.63 3.48 -25.14
C LEU A 367 -8.11 3.36 -25.14
N THR A 368 -7.46 4.17 -25.95
CA THR A 368 -6.00 4.20 -26.05
C THR A 368 -5.40 5.17 -25.04
N GLY A 369 -4.13 4.96 -24.71
CA GLY A 369 -3.43 5.82 -23.76
C GLY A 369 -3.40 7.29 -24.16
N ARG A 370 -3.27 7.62 -25.45
CA ARG A 370 -3.24 9.03 -25.94
C ARG A 370 -4.56 9.78 -25.76
N GLU A 371 -5.69 9.08 -25.72
CA GLU A 371 -7.02 9.69 -25.53
C GLU A 371 -7.29 10.11 -24.07
N ILE A 372 -6.50 9.60 -23.14
CA ILE A 372 -6.66 9.84 -21.71
C ILE A 372 -5.94 11.12 -21.33
N ALA A 373 -6.66 12.06 -20.71
CA ALA A 373 -6.08 13.27 -20.13
C ALA A 373 -5.67 13.04 -18.67
N VAL A 374 -6.50 12.35 -17.89
CA VAL A 374 -6.22 12.03 -16.49
C VAL A 374 -6.40 10.54 -16.27
N PHE A 375 -5.37 9.85 -15.77
CA PHE A 375 -5.40 8.44 -15.39
C PHE A 375 -5.35 8.33 -13.87
N ALA A 376 -6.36 7.71 -13.26
CA ALA A 376 -6.41 7.47 -11.82
C ALA A 376 -6.25 5.98 -11.47
N SER A 377 -5.50 5.67 -10.41
CA SER A 377 -5.33 4.31 -9.85
C SER A 377 -5.14 4.33 -8.32
N GLY A 378 -5.01 3.17 -7.68
CA GLY A 378 -4.75 3.07 -6.23
C GLY A 378 -3.89 1.88 -5.78
N HIS A 379 -3.93 0.76 -6.52
CA HIS A 379 -3.32 -0.55 -6.21
C HIS A 379 -1.94 -0.57 -5.51
N THR A 380 -1.06 0.41 -5.79
CA THR A 380 0.28 0.42 -5.19
C THR A 380 0.33 0.99 -3.75
N HIS A 381 -0.80 1.47 -3.22
CA HIS A 381 -0.94 2.10 -1.90
C HIS A 381 -0.04 3.34 -1.68
N ALA A 382 0.51 3.91 -2.76
CA ALA A 382 1.54 4.93 -2.72
C ALA A 382 1.04 6.19 -3.45
N PRO A 383 0.52 7.18 -2.72
CA PRO A 383 -0.11 8.34 -3.32
C PRO A 383 0.93 9.14 -4.12
N SER A 384 0.60 9.45 -5.38
CA SER A 384 1.49 10.17 -6.28
C SER A 384 0.70 10.92 -7.34
N LEU A 385 1.29 12.00 -7.86
CA LEU A 385 0.71 12.80 -8.93
C LEU A 385 1.84 13.19 -9.87
N THR A 386 1.77 12.70 -11.10
CA THR A 386 2.85 12.79 -12.10
C THR A 386 2.31 13.37 -13.39
N HIS A 387 3.02 14.36 -13.92
CA HIS A 387 2.74 14.95 -15.22
C HIS A 387 3.49 14.17 -16.32
N ILE A 388 2.78 13.74 -17.35
CA ILE A 388 3.29 12.96 -18.46
C ILE A 388 3.33 13.86 -19.70
N ALA A 389 4.55 14.22 -20.10
CA ALA A 389 4.77 14.89 -21.38
C ALA A 389 4.60 13.89 -22.53
N ARG A 390 3.97 14.33 -23.62
CA ARG A 390 3.75 13.50 -24.81
C ARG A 390 4.29 14.20 -26.05
N ASP A 391 5.01 13.46 -26.88
CA ASP A 391 5.48 13.98 -28.16
C ASP A 391 4.30 14.10 -29.14
N GLY A 392 3.97 15.33 -29.54
CA GLY A 392 2.91 15.61 -30.50
C GLY A 392 1.49 15.33 -30.00
N ALA A 393 1.25 15.32 -28.68
CA ALA A 393 -0.09 15.25 -28.09
C ALA A 393 -0.19 16.11 -26.84
N ASP A 394 -1.42 16.37 -26.40
CA ASP A 394 -1.67 17.07 -25.15
C ASP A 394 -1.12 16.28 -23.95
N PRO A 395 -0.55 16.98 -22.95
CA PRO A 395 -0.02 16.33 -21.77
C PRO A 395 -1.12 15.58 -21.00
N ALA A 396 -0.71 14.56 -20.26
CA ALA A 396 -1.59 13.83 -19.36
C ALA A 396 -1.10 13.87 -17.92
N VAL A 397 -1.99 13.52 -17.01
CA VAL A 397 -1.69 13.37 -15.59
C VAL A 397 -1.99 11.94 -15.18
N ALA A 398 -1.03 11.29 -14.54
CA ALA A 398 -1.26 10.07 -13.79
C ALA A 398 -1.37 10.42 -12.31
N VAL A 399 -2.47 10.03 -11.66
CA VAL A 399 -2.69 10.19 -10.23
C VAL A 399 -2.93 8.84 -9.58
N ASN A 400 -2.10 8.50 -8.60
CA ASN A 400 -2.35 7.39 -7.71
C ASN A 400 -3.01 7.96 -6.45
N SER A 401 -4.26 7.57 -6.21
CA SER A 401 -5.05 8.00 -5.05
C SER A 401 -4.49 7.50 -3.72
N GLY A 402 -3.57 6.52 -3.75
CA GLY A 402 -2.96 5.90 -2.59
C GLY A 402 -3.89 4.86 -1.98
N CYS A 403 -4.05 4.91 -0.66
CA CYS A 403 -4.90 3.99 0.07
C CYS A 403 -5.55 4.70 1.26
N TRP A 404 -6.34 3.95 2.03
CA TRP A 404 -6.89 4.38 3.31
C TRP A 404 -6.44 3.49 4.47
N LEU A 405 -5.12 3.35 4.64
CA LEU A 405 -4.54 2.32 5.52
C LEU A 405 -3.42 2.84 6.42
N ARG A 406 -3.16 2.08 7.50
CA ARG A 406 -1.91 2.18 8.26
C ARG A 406 -0.83 1.34 7.57
N GLN A 407 0.30 1.96 7.28
CA GLN A 407 1.47 1.31 6.71
C GLN A 407 2.64 1.33 7.69
N LEU A 408 3.47 0.29 7.63
CA LEU A 408 4.78 0.26 8.28
C LEU A 408 5.86 0.79 7.33
N ARG A 409 6.40 1.97 7.63
CA ARG A 409 7.45 2.61 6.83
C ARG A 409 8.84 2.34 7.41
N PRO A 410 9.82 1.91 6.59
CA PRO A 410 11.18 1.70 7.06
C PRO A 410 11.86 3.03 7.37
N VAL A 411 12.50 3.12 8.54
CA VAL A 411 13.35 4.25 8.94
C VAL A 411 14.80 3.76 8.98
N PRO A 412 15.71 4.39 8.20
CA PRO A 412 17.12 4.02 8.21
C PRO A 412 17.74 4.14 9.60
N ALA A 413 18.29 3.04 10.12
CA ALA A 413 18.93 3.00 11.43
C ALA A 413 20.42 3.39 11.37
N HIS A 414 20.97 3.79 12.51
CA HIS A 414 22.41 4.05 12.70
C HIS A 414 23.20 2.74 12.81
N PHE A 415 24.53 2.84 12.74
CA PHE A 415 25.47 1.72 12.98
C PHE A 415 25.27 0.49 12.09
N ALA A 416 24.78 0.68 10.85
CA ALA A 416 24.48 -0.41 9.91
C ALA A 416 23.53 -1.50 10.46
N THR A 417 22.72 -1.15 11.46
CA THR A 417 21.65 -2.02 11.98
C THR A 417 20.46 -2.06 11.01
N PRO A 418 19.55 -3.04 11.12
CA PRO A 418 18.35 -3.11 10.26
C PRO A 418 17.48 -1.87 10.40
N PRO A 419 16.76 -1.46 9.35
CA PRO A 419 15.81 -0.36 9.48
C PRO A 419 14.76 -0.68 10.54
N VAL A 420 14.30 0.37 11.21
CA VAL A 420 13.18 0.28 12.15
C VAL A 420 11.92 0.66 11.41
N PHE A 421 10.95 -0.23 11.39
CA PHE A 421 9.67 0.04 10.76
C PHE A 421 8.75 0.77 11.74
N VAL A 422 8.24 1.92 11.32
CA VAL A 422 7.34 2.73 12.15
C VAL A 422 6.01 2.88 11.46
N SER A 423 4.94 2.86 12.26
CA SER A 423 3.59 3.09 11.75
C SER A 423 3.41 4.53 11.25
N SER A 424 2.76 4.65 10.11
CA SER A 424 2.27 5.88 9.50
C SER A 424 0.92 5.60 8.86
N PHE A 425 -0.02 6.52 9.00
CA PHE A 425 -1.26 6.46 8.22
C PHE A 425 -1.01 7.06 6.83
N VAL A 426 -1.60 6.44 5.82
CA VAL A 426 -1.72 6.95 4.45
C VAL A 426 -3.22 6.94 4.17
N LEU A 427 -3.85 8.09 4.40
CA LEU A 427 -5.28 8.31 4.21
C LEU A 427 -5.42 9.37 3.12
N THR A 428 -5.50 8.91 1.87
CA THR A 428 -5.46 9.79 0.71
C THR A 428 -6.59 9.49 -0.25
N HIS A 429 -7.01 10.52 -0.98
CA HIS A 429 -7.97 10.41 -2.09
C HIS A 429 -7.61 11.44 -3.16
N ALA A 430 -8.03 11.20 -4.41
CA ALA A 430 -7.84 12.16 -5.50
C ALA A 430 -9.16 12.84 -5.86
N ARG A 431 -9.09 14.12 -6.25
CA ARG A 431 -10.23 14.90 -6.77
C ARG A 431 -9.90 15.42 -8.16
N VAL A 432 -10.86 15.31 -9.07
CA VAL A 432 -10.80 15.87 -10.41
C VAL A 432 -12.01 16.76 -10.64
N SER A 433 -11.77 17.97 -11.09
CA SER A 433 -12.81 18.97 -11.36
C SER A 433 -12.40 19.87 -12.52
N LEU A 434 -13.37 20.39 -13.26
CA LEU A 434 -13.11 21.44 -14.24
C LEU A 434 -12.91 22.78 -13.53
N ALA A 435 -11.79 23.44 -13.80
CA ALA A 435 -11.49 24.81 -13.40
C ALA A 435 -11.47 25.72 -14.63
N GLU A 436 -11.50 27.04 -14.42
CA GLU A 436 -11.45 28.03 -15.52
C GLU A 436 -10.27 27.79 -16.47
N SER A 437 -9.11 27.43 -15.93
CA SER A 437 -7.86 27.25 -16.68
C SER A 437 -7.62 25.85 -17.23
N GLY A 438 -8.40 24.84 -16.84
CA GLY A 438 -8.08 23.45 -17.17
C GLY A 438 -8.83 22.41 -16.35
N ILE A 439 -8.49 21.14 -16.57
CA ILE A 439 -8.89 20.07 -15.66
C ILE A 439 -7.92 20.10 -14.47
N ARG A 440 -8.44 20.37 -13.29
CA ARG A 440 -7.68 20.39 -12.04
C ARG A 440 -7.72 19.02 -11.38
N VAL A 441 -6.55 18.49 -11.06
CA VAL A 441 -6.34 17.22 -10.36
C VAL A 441 -5.65 17.52 -9.03
N GLU A 442 -6.24 17.07 -7.93
CA GLU A 442 -5.73 17.28 -6.58
C GLU A 442 -5.60 15.95 -5.85
N LEU A 443 -4.48 15.77 -5.17
CA LEU A 443 -4.24 14.66 -4.26
C LEU A 443 -4.33 15.19 -2.83
N TRP A 444 -5.28 14.66 -2.08
CA TRP A 444 -5.60 15.07 -0.72
C TRP A 444 -5.08 14.06 0.29
N GLU A 445 -4.67 14.56 1.46
CA GLU A 445 -4.27 13.78 2.63
C GLU A 445 -5.15 14.15 3.82
N HIS A 446 -5.53 13.15 4.62
CA HIS A 446 -6.17 13.29 5.92
C HIS A 446 -5.14 12.94 7.01
N PRO A 447 -4.44 13.92 7.59
CA PRO A 447 -3.30 13.64 8.44
C PRO A 447 -3.76 13.06 9.79
N ARG A 448 -3.31 11.83 10.09
CA ARG A 448 -3.59 11.15 11.35
C ARG A 448 -2.31 10.69 12.03
N PRO A 449 -2.06 11.05 13.30
CA PRO A 449 -0.91 10.53 14.02
C PRO A 449 -1.05 9.03 14.24
N ALA A 450 -0.03 8.27 13.86
CA ALA A 450 0.02 6.84 14.12
C ALA A 450 0.69 6.55 15.47
N ARG A 451 0.13 5.62 16.23
CA ARG A 451 0.75 5.15 17.47
C ARG A 451 2.06 4.44 17.14
N ARG A 452 3.19 5.03 17.54
CA ARG A 452 4.53 4.42 17.37
C ARG A 452 4.99 3.78 18.68
N ARG A 453 5.01 2.45 18.74
CA ARG A 453 5.62 1.72 19.86
C ARG A 453 7.07 1.35 19.51
N VAL A 454 7.98 2.30 19.71
CA VAL A 454 9.41 2.12 19.43
C VAL A 454 10.12 1.67 20.72
N ARG A 455 10.77 0.50 20.69
CA ARG A 455 11.57 -0.03 21.81
C ARG A 455 12.77 0.89 22.08
N LEU A 456 13.38 0.78 23.26
CA LEU A 456 14.57 1.58 23.60
C LEU A 456 15.70 1.37 22.57
N ALA A 457 15.98 0.12 22.21
CA ALA A 457 16.99 -0.22 21.21
C ALA A 457 16.69 0.38 19.83
N GLU A 458 15.45 0.28 19.37
CA GLU A 458 14.99 0.89 18.12
C GLU A 458 15.08 2.42 18.17
N ARG A 459 14.71 3.04 19.31
CA ARG A 459 14.76 4.50 19.51
C ARG A 459 16.19 5.03 19.45
N LEU A 460 17.14 4.30 20.04
CA LEU A 460 18.57 4.61 19.94
C LEU A 460 19.06 4.43 18.50
N ALA A 461 18.64 3.36 17.82
CA ALA A 461 19.00 3.10 16.43
C ALA A 461 18.45 4.15 15.46
N THR A 462 17.32 4.77 15.75
CA THR A 462 16.70 5.83 14.92
C THR A 462 16.84 7.23 15.49
N LEU A 463 17.78 7.46 16.42
CA LEU A 463 17.91 8.76 17.09
C LEU A 463 18.05 9.89 16.07
N GLY A 464 17.13 10.87 16.11
CA GLY A 464 17.08 12.02 15.19
C GLY A 464 16.61 11.71 13.76
N ARG A 465 16.20 10.47 13.46
CA ARG A 465 15.76 10.04 12.11
C ARG A 465 14.28 9.68 12.01
N LEU A 466 13.55 9.66 13.12
CA LEU A 466 12.12 9.37 13.11
C LEU A 466 11.37 10.49 12.37
N PRO A 467 10.54 10.17 11.36
CA PRO A 467 9.79 11.18 10.63
C PRO A 467 8.82 11.90 11.58
N PRO A 468 8.53 13.20 11.40
CA PRO A 468 7.53 13.88 12.22
C PRO A 468 6.16 13.18 12.12
N GLN A 469 5.35 13.26 13.18
CA GLN A 469 3.93 12.88 13.14
C GLN A 469 3.10 14.13 12.88
N PRO A 470 2.00 14.06 12.11
CA PRO A 470 1.08 15.17 12.00
C PRO A 470 0.47 15.51 13.37
N PRO A 471 0.09 16.78 13.60
CA PRO A 471 -0.64 17.18 14.81
C PRO A 471 -1.93 16.37 14.98
N THR A 472 -2.34 16.15 16.23
CA THR A 472 -3.65 15.54 16.52
C THR A 472 -4.76 16.50 16.09
N GLY A 473 -5.72 16.03 15.29
CA GLY A 473 -6.82 16.85 14.78
C GLY A 473 -6.45 17.76 13.61
N ALA A 474 -5.33 17.50 12.92
CA ALA A 474 -5.01 18.20 11.68
C ALA A 474 -6.10 17.91 10.62
N GLY A 475 -6.61 18.97 9.99
CA GLY A 475 -7.65 18.86 8.97
C GLY A 475 -7.12 18.33 7.62
N PRO A 476 -8.03 17.95 6.71
CA PRO A 476 -7.68 17.52 5.36
C PRO A 476 -6.92 18.61 4.60
N ARG A 477 -5.94 18.21 3.77
CA ARG A 477 -5.13 19.14 2.98
C ARG A 477 -4.75 18.58 1.62
N VAL A 478 -4.54 19.46 0.65
CA VAL A 478 -3.95 19.10 -0.64
C VAL A 478 -2.43 18.93 -0.47
N ILE A 479 -1.90 17.78 -0.86
CA ILE A 479 -0.46 17.47 -0.83
C ILE A 479 0.21 17.60 -2.20
N ALA A 480 -0.56 17.46 -3.27
CA ALA A 480 -0.13 17.75 -4.64
C ALA A 480 -1.32 18.19 -5.48
N SER A 481 -1.11 19.10 -6.42
CA SER A 481 -2.13 19.51 -7.37
C SER A 481 -1.50 19.89 -8.70
N THR A 482 -2.22 19.64 -9.78
CA THR A 482 -1.86 20.12 -11.11
C THR A 482 -3.12 20.51 -11.87
N THR A 483 -2.95 21.37 -12.87
CA THR A 483 -4.01 21.73 -13.79
C THR A 483 -3.51 21.46 -15.20
N LEU A 484 -4.23 20.60 -15.92
CA LEU A 484 -4.03 20.40 -17.35
C LEU A 484 -4.59 21.62 -18.07
N VAL A 485 -3.69 22.57 -18.35
CA VAL A 485 -4.03 23.85 -18.96
C VAL A 485 -4.56 23.63 -20.37
N HIS A 486 -5.57 24.42 -20.73
CA HIS A 486 -6.05 24.48 -22.10
C HIS A 486 -4.91 24.83 -23.05
N PRO A 487 -4.77 24.15 -24.21
CA PRO A 487 -4.10 24.78 -25.32
C PRO A 487 -4.99 25.99 -25.66
N THR A 488 -4.63 27.17 -25.17
CA THR A 488 -5.17 28.41 -25.73
C THR A 488 -4.87 28.34 -27.21
N ALA A 489 -5.91 28.40 -28.05
CA ALA A 489 -5.73 28.66 -29.47
C ALA A 489 -4.71 29.78 -29.58
N VAL A 490 -3.55 29.45 -30.15
CA VAL A 490 -2.45 30.39 -30.31
C VAL A 490 -3.05 31.58 -31.04
N SER A 491 -3.23 32.69 -30.31
CA SER A 491 -3.48 33.97 -30.95
C SER A 491 -2.23 34.25 -31.76
N HIS A 492 -2.32 34.03 -33.07
CA HIS A 492 -1.39 34.62 -34.03
C HIS A 492 -1.45 36.13 -33.86
N ALA A 493 -0.63 36.66 -32.97
CA ALA A 493 -0.38 38.09 -32.87
C ALA A 493 0.99 38.33 -32.22
N ILE A 494 1.82 39.03 -32.99
CA ILE A 494 3.05 39.73 -32.58
C ILE A 494 4.33 38.88 -32.62
N LEU A 495 4.86 38.73 -33.84
CA LEU A 495 6.28 38.99 -34.10
C LEU A 495 6.36 39.80 -35.41
N VAL A 496 5.95 41.06 -35.32
CA VAL A 496 6.27 42.08 -36.32
C VAL A 496 7.65 42.63 -35.98
N GLY A 497 8.58 42.45 -36.92
CA GLY A 497 9.63 43.43 -37.20
C GLY A 497 10.86 43.42 -36.29
N ALA A 498 11.89 42.69 -36.71
CA ALA A 498 13.28 43.14 -36.51
C ALA A 498 14.10 42.76 -37.75
N HIS A 499 13.98 43.58 -38.78
CA HIS A 499 14.94 43.66 -39.87
C HIS A 499 16.29 44.10 -39.26
N ARG A 500 17.30 43.23 -39.26
CA ARG A 500 18.71 43.67 -39.14
C ARG A 500 19.19 44.08 -40.53
N PRO A 501 19.76 45.29 -40.72
CA PRO A 501 20.60 45.56 -41.88
C PRO A 501 22.01 45.03 -41.62
N ALA A 502 22.61 44.51 -42.69
CA ALA A 502 23.97 44.02 -42.73
C ALA A 502 24.99 45.17 -42.62
N ASP A 503 26.11 44.85 -41.97
CA ASP A 503 27.32 45.66 -41.89
C ASP A 503 27.90 46.00 -43.28
N ALA A 504 28.40 47.23 -43.41
CA ALA A 504 29.55 47.55 -44.26
C ALA A 504 30.32 48.75 -43.65
N PRO A 505 31.65 48.83 -43.81
CA PRO A 505 32.52 49.28 -42.72
C PRO A 505 33.37 50.54 -43.04
N LEU A 506 34.14 50.94 -42.02
CA LEU A 506 35.38 51.74 -42.01
C LEU A 506 35.24 53.28 -41.90
N GLY A 507 35.90 53.80 -40.85
CA GLY A 507 36.10 55.20 -40.52
C GLY A 507 36.49 55.37 -39.07
#